data_AF-A0A3A0B0T5-F1
#
_entry.id   AF-A0A3A0B0T5-F1
#
_cell.length_a   1.000
_cell.length_b   1.000
_cell.length_c   1.000
_cell.angle_alpha   90.00
_cell.angle_beta   90.00
_cell.angle_gamma   90.00
#
_symmetry.space_group_name_H-M   'P 1'
#
loop_
_entity.id
_entity.type
_entity.pdbx_description
1 polymer ?
#
loop_
_entity_poly.entity_id
_entity_poly.type
_entity_poly.pdbx_seq_one_letter_code
_entity_poly.pdbx_strand_id
1 'polypeptide(L)'
;MTDFAQFALYETQVISRSRDMKSMMVQIPALPRSVPKQNGGPTVSTLGSNWRWVVEDGWQRPVNINGYSASAAFKLRPPEYPSIFGFGFKNEDESASLDQFLAVYSDNAYICVGAFGLCLTHIPDPLYWGIWYPVFKIWVNSSGGSCVGMSSTSLLFYRGSLNIANFSSDAFFPAGIKDRGAPAKWNYDSISKVTGPPEPGNLWAEIRMNHGVQTTSEFLYEAVNQLNGFSGDPEQRLYTIRAGPTSFIASMMKTSGGHAVTPYATTGNRIHIYDNNNPLALGQYIDVDTAANTYSSSTSFSGTGLFAIPINVWQGEHTMPLDLPQIAMNLVFGSADALYSTPDGKRWGWQPDGAFVEEIPGATPFVPMGSETNTHNMPLFVPFTTTVVSNIQVNTKGGDYLYYTGAGGNAAQLQVFDAPAGDQDQVGVKTAQNQVNGFSYQPESASDSFVPKLGMELGVQQRLMFRWADLATPGGGKVAFSADRDARSAEYDNDTGGATNHYLIVDSYDGAAQQGGAWRFGPFTVPNGATQRTTVANWPIGSQLRSELDKDGDGVFEESTVVRGVKCSAVDLDEDGLPDACGDLYLPTLLKAK
;
A
#
# COMPACT_ATOMS: atom_id res chain seq x y z
N MET A 1 3.95 -45.72 46.38
CA MET A 1 4.88 -44.63 46.75
C MET A 1 5.58 -44.17 45.49
N THR A 2 5.56 -42.87 45.21
CA THR A 2 6.28 -42.29 44.07
C THR A 2 7.74 -42.10 44.48
N ASP A 3 8.66 -42.75 43.79
CA ASP A 3 10.10 -42.55 43.98
C ASP A 3 10.57 -41.37 43.13
N PHE A 4 10.82 -40.22 43.79
CA PHE A 4 11.24 -38.99 43.10
C PHE A 4 12.69 -39.05 42.59
N ALA A 5 13.50 -40.02 43.03
CA ALA A 5 14.86 -40.21 42.50
C ALA A 5 14.86 -40.62 41.01
N GLN A 6 13.72 -41.10 40.51
CA GLN A 6 13.51 -41.48 39.12
C GLN A 6 13.04 -40.31 38.24
N PHE A 7 12.70 -39.15 38.81
CA PHE A 7 12.19 -38.02 38.04
C PHE A 7 13.35 -37.22 37.43
N ALA A 8 13.18 -36.75 36.19
CA ALA A 8 14.00 -35.68 35.66
C ALA A 8 13.45 -34.35 36.21
N LEU A 9 14.19 -33.71 37.11
CA LEU A 9 13.79 -32.47 37.78
C LEU A 9 14.45 -31.27 37.12
N TYR A 10 13.66 -30.22 36.90
CA TYR A 10 14.12 -28.92 36.40
C TYR A 10 13.77 -27.89 37.46
N GLU A 11 14.80 -27.32 38.09
CA GLU A 11 14.59 -26.32 39.14
C GLU A 11 13.96 -25.05 38.57
N THR A 12 13.12 -24.42 39.38
CA THR A 12 12.58 -23.10 39.06
C THR A 12 12.48 -22.22 40.29
N GLN A 13 12.31 -20.91 40.07
CA GLN A 13 12.20 -19.91 41.12
C GLN A 13 10.75 -19.61 41.48
N VAL A 14 10.48 -19.50 42.78
CA VAL A 14 9.22 -18.96 43.29
C VAL A 14 9.31 -17.43 43.23
N ILE A 15 8.46 -16.81 42.42
CA ILE A 15 8.40 -15.35 42.25
C ILE A 15 7.67 -14.71 43.43
N SER A 16 6.54 -15.28 43.82
CA SER A 16 5.74 -14.76 44.94
C SER A 16 4.89 -15.85 45.58
N ARG A 17 4.40 -15.58 46.80
CA ARG A 17 3.46 -16.44 47.54
C ARG A 17 2.27 -15.60 47.98
N SER A 18 1.08 -16.18 47.96
CA SER A 18 -0.10 -15.50 48.51
C SER A 18 0.05 -15.29 50.02
N ARG A 19 -0.62 -14.26 50.56
CA ARG A 19 -0.59 -13.95 52.00
C ARG A 19 -1.06 -15.12 52.88
N ASP A 20 -1.96 -15.94 52.36
CA ASP A 20 -2.46 -17.14 53.05
C ASP A 20 -1.59 -18.38 52.84
N MET A 21 -0.51 -18.27 52.07
CA MET A 21 0.44 -19.33 51.73
C MET A 21 -0.19 -20.55 51.03
N LYS A 22 -1.41 -20.41 50.51
CA LYS A 22 -2.11 -21.50 49.79
C LYS A 22 -1.79 -21.53 48.29
N SER A 23 -1.18 -20.47 47.76
CA SER A 23 -0.78 -20.40 46.36
C SER A 23 0.59 -19.75 46.20
N MET A 24 1.29 -20.12 45.14
CA MET A 24 2.59 -19.58 44.77
C MET A 24 2.63 -19.30 43.27
N MET A 25 3.28 -18.22 42.89
CA MET A 25 3.62 -17.92 41.51
C MET A 25 5.07 -18.37 41.27
N VAL A 26 5.29 -19.18 40.25
CA VAL A 26 6.60 -19.73 39.89
C VAL A 26 6.99 -19.24 38.51
N GLN A 27 8.28 -18.98 38.31
CA GLN A 27 8.83 -18.79 36.97
C GLN A 27 8.76 -20.14 36.23
N ILE A 28 8.57 -20.13 34.91
CA ILE A 28 8.73 -21.36 34.13
C ILE A 28 10.21 -21.49 33.76
N PRO A 29 10.88 -22.60 34.07
CA PRO A 29 12.30 -22.76 33.73
C PRO A 29 12.47 -22.89 32.22
N ALA A 30 13.65 -22.51 31.71
CA ALA A 30 14.00 -22.80 30.32
C ALA A 30 14.13 -24.32 30.13
N LEU A 31 13.26 -24.91 29.31
CA LEU A 31 13.25 -26.34 29.04
C LEU A 31 13.84 -26.61 27.64
N PRO A 32 14.74 -27.60 27.49
CA PRO A 32 15.20 -28.02 26.16
C PRO A 32 14.05 -28.63 25.35
N ARG A 33 14.19 -28.74 24.02
CA ARG A 33 13.16 -29.35 23.14
C ARG A 33 12.92 -30.84 23.44
N SER A 34 13.88 -31.51 24.04
CA SER A 34 13.78 -32.91 24.46
C SER A 34 14.38 -33.07 25.85
N VAL A 35 13.70 -33.85 26.68
CA VAL A 35 14.02 -34.06 28.10
C VAL A 35 14.07 -35.56 28.39
N PRO A 36 14.87 -36.03 29.34
CA PRO A 36 14.79 -37.44 29.78
C PRO A 36 13.41 -37.73 30.35
N LYS A 37 12.79 -38.85 29.95
CA LYS A 37 11.48 -39.27 30.49
C LYS A 37 11.55 -39.56 32.01
N GLN A 38 12.71 -40.02 32.44
CA GLN A 38 13.08 -40.34 33.82
C GLN A 38 14.60 -40.19 33.93
N ASN A 39 15.14 -40.12 35.15
CA ASN A 39 16.57 -40.02 35.38
C ASN A 39 17.31 -41.19 34.70
N GLY A 40 18.30 -40.90 33.86
CA GLY A 40 19.01 -41.90 33.03
C GLY A 40 18.18 -42.60 31.94
N GLY A 41 16.95 -42.15 31.68
CA GLY A 41 16.04 -42.74 30.70
C GLY A 41 16.14 -42.15 29.28
N PRO A 42 15.36 -42.67 28.32
CA PRO A 42 15.33 -42.15 26.96
C PRO A 42 14.81 -40.71 26.92
N THR A 43 15.30 -39.92 25.98
CA THR A 43 14.82 -38.56 25.72
C THR A 43 13.46 -38.59 25.02
N VAL A 44 12.55 -37.75 25.48
CA VAL A 44 11.20 -37.56 24.93
C VAL A 44 10.97 -36.08 24.62
N SER A 45 9.99 -35.79 23.76
CA SER A 45 9.59 -34.40 23.50
C SER A 45 9.07 -33.75 24.79
N THR A 46 9.54 -32.54 25.06
CA THR A 46 9.11 -31.70 26.18
C THR A 46 7.60 -31.46 26.16
N LEU A 47 7.03 -31.22 24.98
CA LEU A 47 5.59 -31.00 24.80
C LEU A 47 4.77 -32.30 24.82
N GLY A 48 5.41 -33.45 24.55
CA GLY A 48 4.77 -34.77 24.56
C GLY A 48 4.69 -35.40 25.95
N SER A 49 5.31 -34.79 26.96
CA SER A 49 5.48 -35.36 28.30
C SER A 49 4.44 -34.87 29.30
N ASN A 50 4.18 -35.68 30.34
CA ASN A 50 3.41 -35.26 31.50
C ASN A 50 4.35 -34.61 32.51
N TRP A 51 4.04 -33.38 32.88
CA TRP A 51 4.79 -32.56 33.83
C TRP A 51 4.08 -32.51 35.17
N ARG A 52 4.85 -32.27 36.23
CA ARG A 52 4.32 -32.04 37.58
C ARG A 52 5.16 -30.94 38.22
N TRP A 53 4.51 -30.08 39.00
CA TRP A 53 5.23 -29.25 39.95
C TRP A 53 5.60 -30.13 41.12
N VAL A 54 6.89 -30.13 41.48
CA VAL A 54 7.40 -30.83 42.64
C VAL A 54 7.93 -29.78 43.60
N VAL A 55 7.50 -29.85 44.85
CA VAL A 55 7.94 -28.98 45.93
C VAL A 55 8.61 -29.84 46.98
N GLU A 56 9.86 -29.50 47.31
CA GLU A 56 10.52 -30.06 48.49
C GLU A 56 9.84 -29.50 49.74
N ASP A 57 9.28 -30.40 50.55
CA ASP A 57 8.65 -30.07 51.83
C ASP A 57 9.34 -30.88 52.92
N GLY A 58 10.23 -30.20 53.64
CA GLY A 58 11.01 -30.77 54.74
C GLY A 58 10.20 -31.10 56.00
N TRP A 59 8.89 -30.83 56.02
CA TRP A 59 8.02 -31.22 57.14
C TRP A 59 7.54 -32.66 56.97
N GLN A 60 7.90 -33.54 57.90
CA GLN A 60 7.41 -34.91 57.93
C GLN A 60 5.90 -34.94 58.22
N ARG A 61 5.10 -35.18 57.19
CA ARG A 61 3.64 -35.40 57.29
C ARG A 61 3.32 -36.82 56.79
N PRO A 62 2.24 -37.47 57.25
CA PRO A 62 1.90 -38.84 56.84
C PRO A 62 1.76 -39.06 55.32
N VAL A 63 1.47 -37.99 54.57
CA VAL A 63 1.35 -38.00 53.10
C VAL A 63 2.66 -37.70 52.36
N ASN A 64 3.74 -37.38 53.08
CA ASN A 64 5.00 -36.89 52.55
C ASN A 64 6.20 -37.66 53.14
N ILE A 65 6.27 -38.96 52.81
CA ILE A 65 7.26 -39.90 53.39
C ILE A 65 8.67 -39.71 52.79
N ASN A 66 8.80 -39.01 51.65
CA ASN A 66 10.07 -38.81 50.94
C ASN A 66 10.49 -37.33 50.82
N GLY A 67 9.89 -36.41 51.59
CA GLY A 67 10.28 -34.99 51.60
C GLY A 67 9.84 -34.18 50.37
N TYR A 68 9.02 -34.75 49.48
CA TYR A 68 8.52 -34.09 48.28
C TYR A 68 7.00 -34.24 48.14
N SER A 69 6.35 -33.13 47.78
CA SER A 69 4.95 -33.09 47.34
C SER A 69 4.89 -32.80 45.85
N ALA A 70 3.99 -33.46 45.12
CA ALA A 70 3.80 -33.24 43.69
C ALA A 70 2.37 -32.82 43.35
N SER A 71 2.23 -31.90 42.40
CA SER A 71 0.93 -31.55 41.83
C SER A 71 0.32 -32.71 41.03
N ALA A 72 -0.94 -32.54 40.64
CA ALA A 72 -1.50 -33.30 39.53
C ALA A 72 -0.61 -33.15 38.27
N ALA A 73 -0.61 -34.18 37.43
CA ALA A 73 0.07 -34.11 36.15
C ALA A 73 -0.61 -33.09 35.23
N PHE A 74 0.19 -32.32 34.51
CA PHE A 74 -0.25 -31.41 33.47
C PHE A 74 0.57 -31.63 32.19
N LYS A 75 0.09 -31.12 31.06
CA LYS A 75 0.83 -31.12 29.80
C LYS A 75 1.20 -29.70 29.44
N LEU A 76 2.43 -29.52 28.97
CA LEU A 76 2.80 -28.30 28.28
C LEU A 76 2.12 -28.32 26.92
N ARG A 77 1.43 -27.23 26.59
CA ARG A 77 0.93 -27.01 25.24
C ARG A 77 1.95 -26.13 24.52
N PRO A 78 2.21 -26.36 23.22
CA PRO A 78 2.91 -25.36 22.44
C PRO A 78 2.14 -24.03 22.62
N PRO A 79 2.85 -22.91 22.86
CA PRO A 79 2.17 -21.63 22.91
C PRO A 79 1.51 -21.38 21.55
N GLU A 80 0.29 -20.85 21.55
CA GLU A 80 -0.34 -20.46 20.29
C GLU A 80 0.42 -19.30 19.65
N TYR A 81 0.36 -19.19 18.33
CA TYR A 81 1.08 -18.17 17.57
C TYR A 81 0.94 -16.75 18.17
N PRO A 82 -0.27 -16.25 18.54
CA PRO A 82 -0.40 -14.90 19.10
C PRO A 82 0.39 -14.67 20.39
N SER A 83 0.61 -15.73 21.19
CA SER A 83 1.34 -15.63 22.45
C SER A 83 2.87 -15.51 22.28
N ILE A 84 3.38 -15.76 21.08
CA ILE A 84 4.80 -15.64 20.73
C ILE A 84 4.98 -14.50 19.73
N PHE A 85 4.32 -14.60 18.58
CA PHE A 85 4.52 -13.74 17.42
C PHE A 85 3.42 -12.68 17.25
N GLY A 86 2.38 -12.68 18.08
CA GLY A 86 1.46 -11.56 18.16
C GLY A 86 2.11 -10.36 18.86
N PHE A 87 1.56 -9.16 18.71
CA PHE A 87 2.06 -7.96 19.40
C PHE A 87 1.35 -7.73 20.74
N GLY A 88 2.01 -7.05 21.67
CA GLY A 88 1.42 -6.68 22.96
C GLY A 88 0.53 -5.43 22.92
N PHE A 89 0.42 -4.77 21.76
CA PHE A 89 -0.30 -3.52 21.52
C PHE A 89 -1.28 -3.68 20.34
N LYS A 90 -2.35 -2.90 20.34
CA LYS A 90 -3.41 -2.97 19.32
C LYS A 90 -2.97 -2.32 18.00
N ASN A 91 -3.68 -2.69 16.93
CA ASN A 91 -3.63 -1.97 15.68
C ASN A 91 -4.03 -0.50 15.85
N GLU A 92 -3.24 0.37 15.24
CA GLU A 92 -3.45 1.82 15.24
C GLU A 92 -3.27 2.37 13.82
N ASP A 93 -3.88 3.53 13.60
CA ASP A 93 -3.72 4.32 12.38
C ASP A 93 -2.65 5.41 12.58
N GLU A 94 -2.09 5.86 11.47
CA GLU A 94 -1.20 7.00 11.38
C GLU A 94 -1.32 7.59 9.97
N SER A 95 -1.20 8.91 9.84
CA SER A 95 -1.17 9.54 8.53
C SER A 95 0.04 9.06 7.72
N ALA A 96 -0.16 8.90 6.42
CA ALA A 96 0.91 8.61 5.49
C ALA A 96 1.95 9.74 5.49
N SER A 97 3.23 9.36 5.46
CA SER A 97 4.36 10.28 5.30
C SER A 97 5.12 9.98 4.01
N LEU A 98 5.88 10.97 3.54
CA LEU A 98 6.78 10.74 2.41
C LEU A 98 7.84 9.71 2.76
N ASP A 99 8.42 9.75 3.95
CA ASP A 99 9.41 8.77 4.39
C ASP A 99 8.86 7.34 4.33
N GLN A 100 7.59 7.13 4.73
CA GLN A 100 6.91 5.85 4.58
C GLN A 100 6.81 5.42 3.12
N PHE A 101 6.44 6.35 2.22
CA PHE A 101 6.39 6.09 0.78
C PHE A 101 7.77 5.70 0.23
N LEU A 102 8.80 6.46 0.57
CA LEU A 102 10.17 6.23 0.10
C LEU A 102 10.76 4.94 0.65
N ALA A 103 10.41 4.53 1.88
CA ALA A 103 10.82 3.25 2.42
C ALA A 103 10.11 2.07 1.72
N VAL A 104 8.83 2.23 1.35
CA VAL A 104 8.08 1.19 0.59
C VAL A 104 8.71 0.98 -0.78
N TYR A 105 8.93 2.04 -1.53
CA TYR A 105 9.40 1.92 -2.92
C TYR A 105 10.92 1.87 -3.06
N SER A 106 11.65 2.22 -1.99
CA SER A 106 13.10 2.16 -1.92
C SER A 106 13.76 2.83 -3.14
N ASP A 107 14.79 2.21 -3.72
CA ASP A 107 15.51 2.70 -4.88
C ASP A 107 14.64 2.90 -6.12
N ASN A 108 13.47 2.25 -6.23
CA ASN A 108 12.55 2.48 -7.35
C ASN A 108 11.88 3.86 -7.31
N ALA A 109 11.81 4.51 -6.15
CA ALA A 109 11.34 5.90 -6.05
C ALA A 109 12.36 6.93 -6.58
N TYR A 110 13.49 6.46 -7.10
CA TYR A 110 14.60 7.28 -7.53
C TYR A 110 15.14 6.87 -8.91
N ILE A 111 15.64 7.87 -9.62
CA ILE A 111 16.54 7.74 -10.73
C ILE A 111 17.97 7.69 -10.24
N CYS A 112 18.63 6.59 -10.57
CA CYS A 112 20.00 6.33 -10.24
C CYS A 112 20.93 7.02 -11.25
N VAL A 113 21.75 7.95 -10.76
CA VAL A 113 22.78 8.64 -11.55
C VAL A 113 24.17 8.24 -11.03
N GLY A 114 24.94 7.59 -11.90
CA GLY A 114 26.30 7.18 -11.56
C GLY A 114 26.99 6.39 -12.68
N ALA A 115 28.26 6.04 -12.49
CA ALA A 115 29.09 5.38 -13.50
C ALA A 115 29.34 3.91 -13.13
N PHE A 116 29.53 3.06 -14.13
CA PHE A 116 29.89 1.64 -13.98
C PHE A 116 28.90 0.80 -13.15
N GLY A 117 27.61 1.15 -13.17
CA GLY A 117 26.56 0.45 -12.43
C GLY A 117 26.52 0.77 -10.94
N LEU A 118 27.29 1.76 -10.47
CA LEU A 118 27.20 2.27 -9.11
C LEU A 118 26.23 3.45 -9.06
N CYS A 119 25.31 3.43 -8.10
CA CYS A 119 24.45 4.57 -7.82
C CYS A 119 25.18 5.59 -6.97
N LEU A 120 25.66 6.67 -7.60
CA LEU A 120 26.39 7.73 -6.90
C LEU A 120 25.44 8.78 -6.34
N THR A 121 24.35 9.05 -7.05
CA THR A 121 23.32 10.01 -6.66
C THR A 121 21.94 9.44 -6.98
N HIS A 122 21.04 9.49 -6.00
CA HIS A 122 19.62 9.21 -6.20
C HIS A 122 18.89 10.53 -6.46
N ILE A 123 18.20 10.62 -7.58
CA ILE A 123 17.36 11.75 -7.95
C ILE A 123 15.91 11.30 -7.84
N PRO A 124 14.98 12.06 -7.24
CA PRO A 124 13.57 11.70 -7.22
C PRO A 124 13.01 11.28 -8.59
N ASP A 125 12.40 10.10 -8.68
CA ASP A 125 11.69 9.68 -9.89
C ASP A 125 10.37 10.50 -9.99
N PRO A 126 10.18 11.31 -11.05
CA PRO A 126 9.01 12.17 -11.17
C PRO A 126 7.69 11.41 -11.22
N LEU A 127 7.66 10.16 -11.67
CA LEU A 127 6.43 9.37 -11.68
C LEU A 127 6.06 8.93 -10.28
N TYR A 128 7.04 8.54 -9.46
CA TYR A 128 6.82 8.17 -8.08
C TYR A 128 6.40 9.39 -7.24
N TRP A 129 7.17 10.48 -7.31
CA TRP A 129 6.95 11.65 -6.47
C TRP A 129 5.80 12.52 -6.96
N GLY A 130 5.73 12.78 -8.26
CA GLY A 130 4.77 13.72 -8.86
C GLY A 130 3.39 13.12 -9.10
N ILE A 131 3.31 11.80 -9.37
CA ILE A 131 2.05 11.12 -9.68
C ILE A 131 1.67 10.15 -8.56
N TRP A 132 2.56 9.24 -8.16
CA TRP A 132 2.15 8.11 -7.34
C TRP A 132 2.01 8.43 -5.84
N TYR A 133 2.89 9.27 -5.27
CA TYR A 133 2.85 9.64 -3.85
C TYR A 133 1.49 10.24 -3.41
N PRO A 134 0.85 11.16 -4.17
CA PRO A 134 -0.51 11.61 -3.85
C PRO A 134 -1.54 10.48 -3.73
N VAL A 135 -1.46 9.47 -4.62
CA VAL A 135 -2.36 8.30 -4.57
C VAL A 135 -2.07 7.47 -3.32
N PHE A 136 -0.78 7.17 -3.07
CA PHE A 136 -0.33 6.45 -1.89
C PHE A 136 -0.83 7.12 -0.60
N LYS A 137 -0.69 8.44 -0.49
CA LYS A 137 -1.08 9.21 0.70
C LYS A 137 -2.56 9.06 1.00
N ILE A 138 -3.43 9.25 0.01
CA ILE A 138 -4.89 9.12 0.20
C ILE A 138 -5.26 7.65 0.49
N TRP A 139 -4.63 6.70 -0.20
CA TRP A 139 -4.86 5.27 0.03
C TRP A 139 -4.56 4.88 1.48
N VAL A 140 -3.36 5.19 1.95
CA VAL A 140 -2.91 4.84 3.30
C VAL A 140 -3.75 5.59 4.34
N ASN A 141 -4.07 6.87 4.14
CA ASN A 141 -4.95 7.62 5.05
C ASN A 141 -6.38 7.08 5.09
N SER A 142 -6.88 6.50 4.00
CA SER A 142 -8.22 5.88 3.96
C SER A 142 -8.26 4.46 4.51
N SER A 143 -7.09 3.86 4.77
CA SER A 143 -7.01 2.52 5.34
C SER A 143 -7.36 2.46 6.83
N GLY A 144 -7.46 3.56 7.57
CA GLY A 144 -8.01 3.59 8.95
C GLY A 144 -7.29 2.73 10.01
N GLY A 145 -6.16 2.11 9.68
CA GLY A 145 -5.40 1.21 10.56
C GLY A 145 -4.30 0.47 9.80
N SER A 146 -3.38 -0.17 10.51
CA SER A 146 -2.14 -0.77 9.95
C SER A 146 -2.19 -2.30 9.85
N CYS A 147 -3.34 -2.90 9.53
CA CYS A 147 -3.51 -4.36 9.67
C CYS A 147 -2.66 -5.20 8.73
N VAL A 148 -2.44 -4.72 7.51
CA VAL A 148 -1.51 -5.33 6.56
C VAL A 148 -0.10 -5.32 7.13
N GLY A 149 0.34 -4.17 7.66
CA GLY A 149 1.65 -3.98 8.24
C GLY A 149 1.90 -4.85 9.47
N MET A 150 0.96 -4.91 10.41
CA MET A 150 1.12 -5.73 11.62
C MET A 150 1.12 -7.23 11.30
N SER A 151 0.23 -7.67 10.40
CA SER A 151 0.14 -9.08 10.02
C SER A 151 1.41 -9.56 9.30
N SER A 152 1.86 -8.81 8.30
CA SER A 152 3.11 -9.11 7.60
C SER A 152 4.33 -9.05 8.52
N THR A 153 4.49 -8.00 9.33
CA THR A 153 5.63 -7.85 10.27
C THR A 153 5.68 -9.00 11.27
N SER A 154 4.53 -9.41 11.82
CA SER A 154 4.43 -10.59 12.70
C SER A 154 4.95 -11.86 12.01
N LEU A 155 4.52 -12.10 10.77
CA LEU A 155 4.93 -13.26 10.00
C LEU A 155 6.41 -13.21 9.59
N LEU A 156 6.95 -12.02 9.30
CA LEU A 156 8.36 -11.82 9.03
C LEU A 156 9.24 -12.15 10.25
N PHE A 157 8.79 -11.82 11.48
CA PHE A 157 9.46 -12.30 12.70
C PHE A 157 9.40 -13.82 12.84
N TYR A 158 8.24 -14.44 12.59
CA TYR A 158 8.09 -15.90 12.64
C TYR A 158 9.07 -16.60 11.69
N ARG A 159 9.27 -16.06 10.49
CA ARG A 159 10.17 -16.60 9.47
C ARG A 159 11.64 -16.27 9.71
N GLY A 160 11.95 -15.46 10.72
CA GLY A 160 13.31 -14.99 10.99
C GLY A 160 13.85 -13.99 9.97
N SER A 161 12.98 -13.41 9.14
CA SER A 161 13.33 -12.34 8.21
C SER A 161 13.57 -11.01 8.94
N LEU A 162 12.89 -10.82 10.07
CA LEU A 162 13.15 -9.70 10.98
C LEU A 162 13.75 -10.22 12.29
N ASN A 163 14.72 -9.48 12.82
CA ASN A 163 15.35 -9.79 14.11
C ASN A 163 14.78 -8.86 15.19
N ILE A 164 14.18 -9.46 16.23
CA ILE A 164 13.55 -8.69 17.32
C ILE A 164 14.54 -7.79 18.06
N ALA A 165 15.80 -8.23 18.17
CA ALA A 165 16.85 -7.48 18.86
C ALA A 165 17.17 -6.14 18.18
N ASN A 166 16.82 -5.96 16.91
CA ASN A 166 16.96 -4.69 16.19
C ASN A 166 15.94 -3.64 16.69
N PHE A 167 14.85 -4.08 17.31
CA PHE A 167 13.72 -3.21 17.69
C PHE A 167 13.50 -3.12 19.20
N SER A 168 13.80 -4.18 19.94
CA SER A 168 13.68 -4.20 21.40
C SER A 168 14.71 -5.15 22.00
N SER A 169 15.60 -4.61 22.85
CA SER A 169 16.58 -5.41 23.60
C SER A 169 15.95 -6.29 24.67
N ASP A 170 14.76 -5.90 25.14
CA ASP A 170 14.12 -6.49 26.32
C ASP A 170 13.09 -7.57 25.94
N ALA A 171 12.74 -7.67 24.65
CA ALA A 171 11.79 -8.64 24.14
C ALA A 171 12.49 -9.84 23.49
N PHE A 172 12.17 -11.04 23.98
CA PHE A 172 12.60 -12.29 23.36
C PHE A 172 11.70 -12.72 22.19
N PHE A 173 10.44 -12.27 22.19
CA PHE A 173 9.44 -12.55 21.16
C PHE A 173 8.55 -11.32 20.93
N PRO A 174 7.94 -11.16 19.74
CA PRO A 174 7.09 -9.99 19.44
C PRO A 174 6.00 -9.72 20.50
N ALA A 175 5.46 -10.77 21.12
CA ALA A 175 4.45 -10.63 22.18
C ALA A 175 4.96 -9.95 23.45
N GLY A 176 6.29 -9.88 23.63
CA GLY A 176 6.95 -9.12 24.68
C GLY A 176 6.97 -7.62 24.45
N ILE A 177 6.76 -7.16 23.20
CA ILE A 177 6.71 -5.74 22.85
C ILE A 177 5.33 -5.20 23.21
N LYS A 178 5.24 -4.49 24.35
CA LYS A 178 3.97 -4.04 24.94
C LYS A 178 3.44 -2.71 24.41
N ASP A 179 4.28 -1.97 23.71
CA ASP A 179 3.97 -0.67 23.13
C ASP A 179 4.65 -0.61 21.75
N ARG A 180 3.95 -0.01 20.77
CA ARG A 180 4.53 0.28 19.46
C ARG A 180 5.67 1.30 19.55
N GLY A 181 5.67 2.13 20.61
CA GLY A 181 6.71 3.12 20.89
C GLY A 181 6.46 4.46 20.20
N ALA A 182 7.55 5.15 19.86
CA ALA A 182 7.52 6.45 19.17
C ALA A 182 6.71 6.40 17.85
N PRO A 183 6.28 7.56 17.31
CA PRO A 183 5.83 7.67 15.92
C PRO A 183 6.84 6.99 14.96
N ALA A 184 6.41 6.70 13.74
CA ALA A 184 7.26 6.04 12.77
C ALA A 184 8.56 6.85 12.62
N LYS A 185 9.69 6.25 12.99
CA LYS A 185 10.99 6.90 12.93
C LYS A 185 11.76 6.32 11.76
N TRP A 186 12.25 7.19 10.90
CA TRP A 186 13.01 6.81 9.72
C TRP A 186 14.50 7.13 9.93
N ASN A 187 15.37 6.19 9.56
CA ASN A 187 16.81 6.42 9.57
C ASN A 187 17.26 6.88 8.19
N TYR A 188 17.87 8.05 8.18
CA TYR A 188 18.67 8.52 7.07
C TYR A 188 20.11 8.63 7.57
N ASP A 189 20.95 7.69 7.18
CA ASP A 189 22.39 7.82 7.36
C ASP A 189 22.88 9.12 6.70
N SER A 190 24.00 9.67 7.20
CA SER A 190 24.47 11.03 6.85
C SER A 190 24.67 11.29 5.34
N ILE A 191 24.79 10.24 4.53
CA ILE A 191 24.87 10.31 3.06
C ILE A 191 23.48 10.04 2.45
N SER A 192 22.69 9.10 2.98
CA SER A 192 21.35 8.79 2.46
C SER A 192 20.32 9.91 2.71
N LYS A 193 20.57 10.82 3.66
CA LYS A 193 19.81 12.09 3.80
C LYS A 193 19.74 12.92 2.51
N VAL A 194 20.70 12.74 1.60
CA VAL A 194 20.80 13.50 0.36
C VAL A 194 20.61 12.59 -0.88
N THR A 195 20.78 11.28 -0.73
CA THR A 195 20.94 10.37 -1.88
C THR A 195 20.45 8.93 -1.63
N GLY A 196 19.35 8.66 -0.92
CA GLY A 196 18.85 7.28 -0.85
C GLY A 196 17.56 7.11 -0.04
N PRO A 197 16.90 5.95 -0.14
CA PRO A 197 15.68 5.68 0.59
C PRO A 197 15.93 5.64 2.12
N PRO A 198 14.96 6.08 2.94
CA PRO A 198 15.02 5.86 4.37
C PRO A 198 14.81 4.39 4.72
N GLU A 199 15.44 3.97 5.83
CA GLU A 199 15.16 2.67 6.44
C GLU A 199 14.29 2.81 7.69
N PRO A 200 13.49 1.80 8.05
CA PRO A 200 12.78 1.75 9.32
C PRO A 200 13.73 1.87 10.53
N GLY A 201 13.64 2.98 11.26
CA GLY A 201 14.44 3.25 12.46
C GLY A 201 13.82 2.72 13.76
N ASN A 202 12.56 2.26 13.72
CA ASN A 202 11.87 1.58 14.81
C ASN A 202 10.82 0.58 14.31
N LEU A 203 10.24 -0.22 15.22
CA LEU A 203 9.23 -1.23 14.87
C LEU A 203 8.00 -0.61 14.21
N TRP A 204 7.58 0.56 14.66
CA TRP A 204 6.39 1.19 14.10
C TRP A 204 6.62 1.66 12.66
N ALA A 205 7.79 2.22 12.33
CA ALA A 205 8.16 2.51 10.94
C ALA A 205 8.19 1.26 10.07
N GLU A 206 8.68 0.13 10.58
CA GLU A 206 8.67 -1.17 9.87
C GLU A 206 7.24 -1.61 9.57
N ILE A 207 6.34 -1.54 10.57
CA ILE A 207 4.92 -1.85 10.39
C ILE A 207 4.28 -0.92 9.36
N ARG A 208 4.58 0.38 9.40
CA ARG A 208 4.03 1.37 8.46
C ARG A 208 4.56 1.18 7.03
N MET A 209 5.85 0.88 6.87
CA MET A 209 6.43 0.48 5.59
C MET A 209 5.69 -0.75 5.04
N ASN A 210 5.61 -1.82 5.83
CA ASN A 210 4.93 -3.06 5.42
C ASN A 210 3.42 -2.87 5.16
N HIS A 211 2.79 -1.87 5.79
CA HIS A 211 1.41 -1.49 5.51
C HIS A 211 1.25 -0.81 4.15
N GLY A 212 2.23 0.02 3.77
CA GLY A 212 2.27 0.70 2.47
C GLY A 212 2.42 -0.26 1.29
N VAL A 213 2.97 -1.46 1.50
CA VAL A 213 3.13 -2.50 0.46
C VAL A 213 1.81 -2.84 -0.26
N GLN A 214 0.65 -2.65 0.38
CA GLN A 214 -0.66 -2.88 -0.26
C GLN A 214 -0.93 -2.00 -1.50
N THR A 215 -0.13 -0.95 -1.69
CA THR A 215 -0.24 -0.01 -2.81
C THR A 215 0.71 -0.35 -3.96
N THR A 216 1.44 -1.45 -3.87
CA THR A 216 2.48 -1.85 -4.83
C THR A 216 1.91 -2.74 -5.94
N SER A 217 2.54 -2.77 -7.11
CA SER A 217 2.14 -3.64 -8.22
C SER A 217 2.11 -5.11 -7.81
N GLU A 218 3.10 -5.53 -7.03
CA GLU A 218 3.30 -6.92 -6.62
C GLU A 218 2.12 -7.38 -5.74
N PHE A 219 1.73 -6.55 -4.78
CA PHE A 219 0.56 -6.83 -3.94
C PHE A 219 -0.73 -6.80 -4.76
N LEU A 220 -0.94 -5.76 -5.56
CA LEU A 220 -2.18 -5.56 -6.30
C LEU A 220 -2.39 -6.61 -7.38
N TYR A 221 -1.33 -7.05 -8.05
CA TYR A 221 -1.39 -8.16 -9.00
C TYR A 221 -1.84 -9.45 -8.31
N GLU A 222 -1.26 -9.79 -7.16
CA GLU A 222 -1.65 -10.98 -6.40
C GLU A 222 -3.09 -10.89 -5.88
N ALA A 223 -3.53 -9.71 -5.43
CA ALA A 223 -4.88 -9.50 -4.94
C ALA A 223 -5.92 -9.59 -6.07
N VAL A 224 -5.74 -8.82 -7.14
CA VAL A 224 -6.71 -8.69 -8.24
C VAL A 224 -6.89 -10.02 -8.98
N ASN A 225 -5.83 -10.81 -9.16
CA ASN A 225 -5.94 -12.13 -9.81
C ASN A 225 -6.68 -13.19 -8.97
N GLN A 226 -6.97 -12.91 -7.71
CA GLN A 226 -7.73 -13.79 -6.83
C GLN A 226 -9.18 -13.34 -6.64
N LEU A 227 -9.56 -12.22 -7.26
CA LEU A 227 -10.85 -11.57 -7.09
C LEU A 227 -11.63 -11.53 -8.42
N ASN A 228 -12.95 -11.45 -8.29
CA ASN A 228 -13.90 -11.20 -9.37
C ASN A 228 -15.01 -10.30 -8.79
N GLY A 229 -14.97 -9.02 -9.12
CA GLY A 229 -15.70 -8.01 -8.36
C GLY A 229 -15.22 -8.00 -6.91
N PHE A 230 -16.15 -7.93 -5.96
CA PHE A 230 -15.86 -8.06 -4.52
C PHE A 230 -15.69 -9.50 -4.03
N SER A 231 -15.89 -10.48 -4.90
CA SER A 231 -15.84 -11.90 -4.54
C SER A 231 -14.46 -12.50 -4.82
N GLY A 232 -14.10 -13.56 -4.10
CA GLY A 232 -12.94 -14.40 -4.39
C GLY A 232 -13.33 -15.88 -4.37
N ASP A 233 -12.36 -16.75 -4.09
CA ASP A 233 -12.55 -18.19 -3.99
C ASP A 233 -12.07 -18.72 -2.62
N PRO A 234 -12.91 -18.62 -1.57
CA PRO A 234 -12.56 -19.05 -0.21
C PRO A 234 -12.10 -20.50 -0.10
N GLU A 235 -12.71 -21.43 -0.84
CA GLU A 235 -12.30 -22.83 -0.88
C GLU A 235 -10.85 -22.97 -1.41
N GLN A 236 -10.55 -22.33 -2.54
CA GLN A 236 -9.20 -22.37 -3.08
C GLN A 236 -8.18 -21.70 -2.14
N ARG A 237 -8.57 -20.62 -1.44
CA ARG A 237 -7.70 -19.98 -0.44
C ARG A 237 -7.46 -20.87 0.77
N LEU A 238 -8.47 -21.63 1.23
CA LEU A 238 -8.28 -22.64 2.27
C LEU A 238 -7.25 -23.68 1.84
N TYR A 239 -7.30 -24.21 0.62
CA TYR A 239 -6.32 -25.17 0.14
C TYR A 239 -4.91 -24.58 0.05
N THR A 240 -4.80 -23.33 -0.44
CA THR A 240 -3.53 -22.59 -0.54
C THR A 240 -2.90 -22.40 0.84
N ILE A 241 -3.67 -21.89 1.81
CA ILE A 241 -3.21 -21.66 3.17
C ILE A 241 -2.92 -22.99 3.89
N ARG A 242 -3.71 -24.05 3.66
CA ARG A 242 -3.46 -25.38 4.23
C ARG A 242 -2.10 -25.94 3.78
N ALA A 243 -1.67 -25.67 2.55
CA ALA A 243 -0.37 -26.10 2.04
C ALA A 243 0.81 -25.40 2.71
N GLY A 244 0.63 -24.17 3.21
CA GLY A 244 1.65 -23.42 3.93
C GLY A 244 1.07 -22.28 4.77
N PRO A 245 0.54 -22.56 5.98
CA PRO A 245 -0.21 -21.56 6.74
C PRO A 245 0.60 -20.28 7.05
N THR A 246 1.91 -20.42 7.22
CA THR A 246 2.84 -19.33 7.53
C THR A 246 3.60 -18.81 6.30
N SER A 247 3.01 -18.97 5.12
CA SER A 247 3.56 -18.45 3.85
C SER A 247 2.70 -17.36 3.22
N PHE A 248 1.57 -17.03 3.82
CA PHE A 248 0.62 -16.06 3.27
C PHE A 248 0.08 -15.14 4.36
N ILE A 249 -0.31 -13.94 3.97
CA ILE A 249 -1.23 -13.09 4.73
C ILE A 249 -2.62 -13.30 4.13
N ALA A 250 -3.60 -13.60 4.98
CA ALA A 250 -4.98 -13.76 4.54
C ALA A 250 -5.71 -12.42 4.67
N SER A 251 -6.40 -12.03 3.60
CA SER A 251 -7.10 -10.76 3.54
C SER A 251 -8.57 -10.99 3.19
N MET A 252 -9.43 -10.32 3.93
CA MET A 252 -10.88 -10.39 3.84
C MET A 252 -11.39 -9.04 3.34
N MET A 253 -12.22 -9.06 2.30
CA MET A 253 -12.75 -7.87 1.66
C MET A 253 -14.27 -7.92 1.56
N LYS A 254 -14.88 -6.77 1.79
CA LYS A 254 -16.29 -6.47 1.51
C LYS A 254 -16.38 -5.04 1.00
N THR A 255 -17.52 -4.65 0.44
CA THR A 255 -17.78 -3.27 -0.06
C THR A 255 -17.51 -2.18 0.98
N SER A 256 -17.63 -2.51 2.27
CA SER A 256 -17.51 -1.59 3.39
C SER A 256 -16.14 -1.59 4.07
N GLY A 257 -15.16 -2.35 3.60
CA GLY A 257 -13.86 -2.44 4.27
C GLY A 257 -13.07 -3.70 3.97
N GLY A 258 -11.80 -3.68 4.39
CA GLY A 258 -10.88 -4.80 4.27
C GLY A 258 -10.15 -5.08 5.58
N HIS A 259 -9.78 -6.32 5.82
CA HIS A 259 -8.97 -6.71 6.98
C HIS A 259 -7.94 -7.78 6.62
N ALA A 260 -6.71 -7.62 7.11
CA ALA A 260 -5.62 -8.55 6.87
C ALA A 260 -5.16 -9.20 8.17
N VAL A 261 -5.03 -10.52 8.17
CA VAL A 261 -4.68 -11.35 9.33
C VAL A 261 -3.57 -12.34 8.98
N THR A 262 -2.88 -12.87 9.99
CA THR A 262 -1.80 -13.85 9.79
C THR A 262 -2.28 -15.27 10.08
N PRO A 263 -2.44 -16.14 9.08
CA PRO A 263 -2.72 -17.54 9.33
C PRO A 263 -1.51 -18.23 9.97
N TYR A 264 -1.78 -19.22 10.85
CA TYR A 264 -0.71 -19.99 11.48
C TYR A 264 -0.96 -21.50 11.51
N ALA A 265 -2.21 -21.93 11.31
CA ALA A 265 -2.56 -23.35 11.23
C ALA A 265 -3.88 -23.53 10.47
N THR A 266 -4.20 -24.78 10.14
CA THR A 266 -5.54 -25.17 9.66
C THR A 266 -6.04 -26.41 10.38
N THR A 267 -7.35 -26.59 10.48
CA THR A 267 -7.98 -27.80 11.02
C THR A 267 -9.30 -28.04 10.32
N GLY A 268 -9.38 -29.07 9.47
CA GLY A 268 -10.51 -29.22 8.55
C GLY A 268 -10.66 -27.97 7.68
N ASN A 269 -11.85 -27.38 7.67
CA ASN A 269 -12.14 -26.15 6.91
C ASN A 269 -11.91 -24.86 7.70
N ARG A 270 -11.28 -24.96 8.88
CA ARG A 270 -10.91 -23.81 9.70
C ARG A 270 -9.48 -23.40 9.43
N ILE A 271 -9.26 -22.11 9.20
CA ILE A 271 -7.96 -21.44 9.20
C ILE A 271 -7.81 -20.74 10.55
N HIS A 272 -6.78 -21.07 11.31
CA HIS A 272 -6.47 -20.39 12.57
C HIS A 272 -5.60 -19.17 12.29
N ILE A 273 -5.96 -18.03 12.87
CA ILE A 273 -5.38 -16.73 12.55
C ILE A 273 -4.89 -15.99 13.79
N TYR A 274 -3.85 -15.20 13.63
CA TYR A 274 -3.55 -14.07 14.49
C TYR A 274 -4.24 -12.83 13.92
N ASP A 275 -5.16 -12.27 14.71
CA ASP A 275 -5.85 -11.02 14.42
C ASP A 275 -5.15 -9.87 15.15
N ASN A 276 -4.56 -8.95 14.38
CA ASN A 276 -3.81 -7.82 14.89
C ASN A 276 -4.70 -6.74 15.54
N ASN A 277 -6.01 -6.72 15.29
CA ASN A 277 -6.95 -5.85 16.02
C ASN A 277 -7.19 -6.37 17.45
N ASN A 278 -7.02 -7.68 17.67
CA ASN A 278 -7.16 -8.34 18.97
C ASN A 278 -5.92 -9.21 19.25
N PRO A 279 -4.74 -8.61 19.41
CA PRO A 279 -3.47 -9.30 19.22
C PRO A 279 -3.13 -10.28 20.35
N LEU A 280 -3.79 -10.16 21.51
CA LEU A 280 -3.69 -11.09 22.63
C LEU A 280 -4.81 -12.16 22.64
N ALA A 281 -5.78 -12.07 21.72
CA ALA A 281 -6.85 -13.05 21.64
C ALA A 281 -6.34 -14.37 21.05
N LEU A 282 -6.69 -15.46 21.72
CA LEU A 282 -6.36 -16.83 21.31
C LEU A 282 -7.53 -17.46 20.55
N GLY A 283 -7.23 -18.49 19.76
CA GLY A 283 -8.25 -19.26 19.04
C GLY A 283 -9.11 -18.47 18.04
N GLN A 284 -8.60 -17.37 17.48
CA GLN A 284 -9.25 -16.66 16.38
C GLN A 284 -9.17 -17.49 15.09
N TYR A 285 -10.19 -17.39 14.22
CA TYR A 285 -10.29 -18.24 13.04
C TYR A 285 -11.10 -17.65 11.89
N ILE A 286 -10.91 -18.25 10.72
CA ILE A 286 -11.78 -18.16 9.54
C ILE A 286 -12.30 -19.56 9.23
N ASP A 287 -13.61 -19.75 9.28
CA ASP A 287 -14.28 -20.97 8.83
C ASP A 287 -14.71 -20.82 7.37
N VAL A 288 -14.34 -21.78 6.54
CA VAL A 288 -14.70 -21.81 5.12
C VAL A 288 -15.77 -22.87 4.87
N ASP A 289 -16.90 -22.45 4.32
CA ASP A 289 -17.90 -23.36 3.77
C ASP A 289 -17.53 -23.65 2.30
N THR A 290 -16.93 -24.82 2.08
CA THR A 290 -16.51 -25.27 0.74
C THR A 290 -17.68 -25.63 -0.16
N ALA A 291 -18.87 -25.92 0.39
CA ALA A 291 -20.04 -26.22 -0.43
C ALA A 291 -20.69 -24.94 -0.97
N ALA A 292 -20.74 -23.89 -0.16
CA ALA A 292 -21.25 -22.58 -0.55
C ALA A 292 -20.19 -21.65 -1.17
N ASN A 293 -18.91 -22.04 -1.09
CA ASN A 293 -17.74 -21.21 -1.38
C ASN A 293 -17.77 -19.83 -0.68
N THR A 294 -18.01 -19.86 0.63
CA THR A 294 -18.06 -18.66 1.48
C THR A 294 -17.19 -18.84 2.72
N TYR A 295 -16.94 -17.77 3.46
CA TYR A 295 -16.27 -17.82 4.75
C TYR A 295 -17.03 -17.02 5.82
N SER A 296 -16.74 -17.36 7.08
CA SER A 296 -17.10 -16.58 8.26
C SER A 296 -15.90 -16.50 9.20
N SER A 297 -15.62 -15.33 9.75
CA SER A 297 -14.47 -15.07 10.62
C SER A 297 -14.90 -14.69 12.04
N SER A 298 -14.07 -15.02 13.02
CA SER A 298 -14.22 -14.50 14.39
C SER A 298 -14.03 -12.97 14.48
N THR A 299 -13.54 -12.33 13.41
CA THR A 299 -13.32 -10.87 13.31
C THR A 299 -14.52 -10.09 12.75
N SER A 300 -15.74 -10.69 12.70
CA SER A 300 -16.97 -10.12 12.11
C SER A 300 -16.99 -9.94 10.58
N PHE A 301 -15.97 -10.43 9.88
CA PHE A 301 -15.96 -10.54 8.42
C PHE A 301 -16.59 -11.86 7.96
N SER A 302 -17.34 -11.81 6.87
CA SER A 302 -17.92 -12.98 6.21
C SER A 302 -18.25 -12.64 4.76
N GLY A 303 -18.29 -13.65 3.89
CA GLY A 303 -18.66 -13.46 2.48
C GLY A 303 -17.83 -14.35 1.56
N THR A 304 -17.54 -13.84 0.37
CA THR A 304 -16.79 -14.53 -0.68
C THR A 304 -15.42 -13.89 -0.93
N GLY A 305 -15.21 -12.63 -0.55
CA GLY A 305 -13.96 -11.89 -0.76
C GLY A 305 -12.83 -12.31 0.18
N LEU A 306 -12.29 -13.52 0.01
CA LEU A 306 -11.09 -14.00 0.69
C LEU A 306 -9.97 -14.17 -0.32
N PHE A 307 -8.83 -13.55 -0.07
CA PHE A 307 -7.60 -13.72 -0.86
C PHE A 307 -6.39 -13.93 0.06
N ALA A 308 -5.31 -14.46 -0.49
CA ALA A 308 -4.09 -14.79 0.25
C ALA A 308 -2.87 -14.26 -0.50
N ILE A 309 -2.17 -13.31 0.11
CA ILE A 309 -0.97 -12.69 -0.48
C ILE A 309 0.27 -13.42 0.04
N PRO A 310 1.14 -13.93 -0.83
CA PRO A 310 2.32 -14.63 -0.39
C PRO A 310 3.28 -13.68 0.35
N ILE A 311 3.90 -14.14 1.44
CA ILE A 311 4.71 -13.26 2.33
C ILE A 311 5.98 -12.71 1.66
N ASN A 312 6.43 -13.33 0.57
CA ASN A 312 7.56 -12.80 -0.22
C ASN A 312 7.22 -11.49 -0.92
N VAL A 313 5.94 -11.12 -1.06
CA VAL A 313 5.55 -9.79 -1.58
C VAL A 313 6.13 -8.68 -0.72
N TRP A 314 6.26 -8.87 0.60
CA TRP A 314 6.89 -7.90 1.52
C TRP A 314 8.42 -7.98 1.53
N GLN A 315 9.03 -8.71 0.60
CA GLN A 315 10.47 -8.90 0.53
C GLN A 315 10.97 -8.43 -0.82
N GLY A 316 11.96 -7.54 -0.82
CA GLY A 316 12.60 -7.05 -2.04
C GLY A 316 12.11 -5.67 -2.43
N GLU A 317 12.29 -5.35 -3.71
CA GLU A 317 11.92 -4.07 -4.28
C GLU A 317 10.46 -4.04 -4.68
N HIS A 318 9.87 -2.85 -4.62
CA HIS A 318 8.46 -2.63 -4.92
C HIS A 318 8.28 -1.62 -6.05
N THR A 319 7.27 -1.84 -6.88
CA THR A 319 6.98 -0.96 -8.01
C THR A 319 5.62 -0.31 -7.88
N MET A 320 5.47 0.91 -8.43
CA MET A 320 4.15 1.53 -8.56
C MET A 320 3.34 0.83 -9.66
N PRO A 321 1.99 0.76 -9.54
CA PRO A 321 1.12 0.08 -10.49
C PRO A 321 0.94 0.87 -11.80
N LEU A 322 2.00 0.89 -12.62
CA LEU A 322 2.04 1.51 -13.94
C LEU A 322 1.85 0.48 -15.07
N ASP A 323 2.29 -0.76 -14.87
CA ASP A 323 2.26 -1.82 -15.87
C ASP A 323 1.83 -3.16 -15.25
N LEU A 324 0.61 -3.20 -14.72
CA LEU A 324 -0.02 -4.47 -14.38
C LEU A 324 -0.36 -5.18 -15.70
N PRO A 325 0.15 -6.41 -15.94
CA PRO A 325 -0.03 -7.08 -17.22
C PRO A 325 -1.50 -7.18 -17.63
N GLN A 326 -1.85 -6.49 -18.73
CA GLN A 326 -3.20 -6.48 -19.30
C GLN A 326 -4.31 -5.93 -18.38
N ILE A 327 -3.96 -5.19 -17.32
CA ILE A 327 -4.91 -4.61 -16.37
C ILE A 327 -4.70 -3.10 -16.34
N ALA A 328 -5.77 -2.35 -16.57
CA ALA A 328 -5.77 -0.90 -16.33
C ALA A 328 -6.33 -0.61 -14.95
N MET A 329 -5.66 0.26 -14.20
CA MET A 329 -6.16 0.80 -12.95
C MET A 329 -6.81 2.15 -13.21
N ASN A 330 -8.01 2.37 -12.69
CA ASN A 330 -8.67 3.67 -12.66
C ASN A 330 -9.08 3.97 -11.22
N LEU A 331 -8.87 5.20 -10.77
CA LEU A 331 -9.25 5.60 -9.41
C LEU A 331 -9.66 7.06 -9.36
N VAL A 332 -10.63 7.33 -8.49
CA VAL A 332 -11.02 8.67 -8.05
C VAL A 332 -11.05 8.66 -6.54
N PHE A 333 -10.20 9.47 -5.94
CA PHE A 333 -9.93 9.53 -4.51
C PHE A 333 -10.17 10.94 -3.96
N GLY A 334 -10.46 11.06 -2.68
CA GLY A 334 -10.62 12.33 -1.97
C GLY A 334 -12.08 12.65 -1.69
N SER A 335 -12.48 13.89 -1.87
CA SER A 335 -13.84 14.37 -1.63
C SER A 335 -14.76 14.18 -2.84
N ALA A 336 -14.71 13.03 -3.49
CA ALA A 336 -15.58 12.71 -4.62
C ALA A 336 -15.85 11.21 -4.71
N ASP A 337 -16.97 10.86 -5.33
CA ASP A 337 -17.28 9.50 -5.75
C ASP A 337 -17.21 9.39 -7.28
N ALA A 338 -17.02 8.19 -7.81
CA ALA A 338 -16.96 7.97 -9.25
C ALA A 338 -17.97 6.96 -9.76
N LEU A 339 -18.50 7.26 -10.95
CA LEU A 339 -19.28 6.37 -11.79
C LEU A 339 -18.54 6.15 -13.11
N TYR A 340 -17.94 4.98 -13.25
CA TYR A 340 -17.18 4.55 -14.42
C TYR A 340 -18.15 3.98 -15.45
N SER A 341 -17.94 4.30 -16.72
CA SER A 341 -18.76 3.83 -17.83
C SER A 341 -17.89 3.36 -19.00
N THR A 342 -18.38 2.32 -19.66
CA THR A 342 -17.79 1.74 -20.87
C THR A 342 -18.53 2.24 -22.12
N PRO A 343 -17.94 2.12 -23.32
CA PRO A 343 -18.60 2.55 -24.57
C PRO A 343 -19.93 1.85 -24.86
N ASP A 344 -20.17 0.65 -24.34
CA ASP A 344 -21.41 -0.09 -24.50
C ASP A 344 -22.47 0.24 -23.42
N GLY A 345 -22.18 1.22 -22.55
CA GLY A 345 -23.12 1.76 -21.57
C GLY A 345 -23.15 1.02 -20.24
N LYS A 346 -22.30 0.01 -20.01
CA LYS A 346 -22.20 -0.66 -18.70
C LYS A 346 -21.49 0.24 -17.71
N ARG A 347 -21.99 0.26 -16.47
CA ARG A 347 -21.54 1.16 -15.41
C ARG A 347 -21.00 0.43 -14.17
N TRP A 348 -20.06 1.06 -13.48
CA TRP A 348 -19.55 0.59 -12.19
C TRP A 348 -19.32 1.80 -11.27
N GLY A 349 -19.68 1.71 -9.99
CA GLY A 349 -19.43 2.78 -9.02
C GLY A 349 -20.70 3.42 -8.46
N TRP A 350 -20.57 4.65 -7.96
CA TRP A 350 -21.60 5.34 -7.19
C TRP A 350 -22.37 6.34 -8.05
N GLN A 351 -23.68 6.22 -8.06
CA GLN A 351 -24.58 7.18 -8.67
C GLN A 351 -24.74 8.43 -7.78
N PRO A 352 -25.20 9.57 -8.33
CA PRO A 352 -25.41 10.80 -7.56
C PRO A 352 -26.36 10.67 -6.37
N ASP A 353 -27.29 9.72 -6.41
CA ASP A 353 -28.22 9.42 -5.33
C ASP A 353 -27.63 8.51 -4.23
N GLY A 354 -26.37 8.11 -4.37
CA GLY A 354 -25.66 7.21 -3.46
C GLY A 354 -25.89 5.72 -3.73
N ALA A 355 -26.64 5.34 -4.77
CA ALA A 355 -26.79 3.94 -5.14
C ALA A 355 -25.55 3.42 -5.87
N PHE A 356 -25.13 2.20 -5.56
CA PHE A 356 -23.99 1.54 -6.21
C PHE A 356 -24.44 0.65 -7.37
N VAL A 357 -23.69 0.66 -8.49
CA VAL A 357 -23.90 -0.20 -9.66
C VAL A 357 -22.64 -1.01 -9.98
N GLU A 358 -22.82 -2.25 -10.46
CA GLU A 358 -21.74 -3.19 -10.77
C GLU A 358 -22.08 -3.99 -12.04
N GLU A 359 -21.97 -3.33 -13.21
CA GLU A 359 -22.36 -3.89 -14.50
C GLU A 359 -21.14 -4.16 -15.41
N ILE A 360 -19.97 -3.58 -15.13
CA ILE A 360 -18.76 -3.73 -15.95
C ILE A 360 -18.16 -5.14 -15.76
N PRO A 361 -18.09 -5.99 -16.80
CA PRO A 361 -17.59 -7.36 -16.67
C PRO A 361 -16.09 -7.39 -16.40
N GLY A 362 -15.68 -8.25 -15.47
CA GLY A 362 -14.27 -8.42 -15.06
C GLY A 362 -13.72 -7.26 -14.24
N ALA A 363 -14.53 -6.23 -13.95
CA ALA A 363 -14.16 -5.15 -13.07
C ALA A 363 -13.88 -5.71 -11.66
N THR A 364 -12.69 -5.44 -11.16
CA THR A 364 -12.23 -5.92 -9.87
C THR A 364 -11.86 -4.72 -9.02
N PRO A 365 -12.71 -4.30 -8.09
CA PRO A 365 -12.33 -3.28 -7.14
C PRO A 365 -11.32 -3.80 -6.13
N PHE A 366 -10.55 -2.88 -5.56
CA PHE A 366 -9.78 -3.16 -4.35
C PHE A 366 -10.13 -2.14 -3.26
N VAL A 367 -10.37 -2.63 -2.05
CA VAL A 367 -10.60 -1.78 -0.87
C VAL A 367 -9.29 -1.65 -0.10
N PRO A 368 -8.84 -0.44 0.26
CA PRO A 368 -7.72 -0.27 1.20
C PRO A 368 -7.91 -1.14 2.45
N MET A 369 -6.95 -2.02 2.71
CA MET A 369 -7.01 -2.97 3.80
C MET A 369 -6.76 -2.26 5.13
N GLY A 370 -7.65 -2.48 6.09
CA GLY A 370 -7.72 -1.76 7.37
C GLY A 370 -8.96 -0.88 7.48
N SER A 371 -9.58 -0.51 6.35
CA SER A 371 -10.69 0.44 6.33
C SER A 371 -11.87 -0.14 7.14
N GLU A 372 -12.22 0.53 8.24
CA GLU A 372 -13.38 0.18 9.07
C GLU A 372 -14.65 0.94 8.63
N THR A 373 -14.52 1.91 7.72
CA THR A 373 -15.62 2.70 7.17
C THR A 373 -15.87 2.34 5.70
N ASN A 374 -17.09 2.63 5.23
CA ASN A 374 -17.43 2.60 3.80
C ASN A 374 -16.52 3.59 3.06
N THR A 375 -15.39 3.11 2.57
CA THR A 375 -14.52 3.91 1.71
C THR A 375 -15.06 3.85 0.29
N HIS A 376 -15.42 5.02 -0.25
CA HIS A 376 -15.74 5.17 -1.67
C HIS A 376 -14.45 5.36 -2.49
N ASN A 377 -13.31 5.57 -1.81
CA ASN A 377 -11.98 5.67 -2.40
C ASN A 377 -11.47 4.26 -2.71
N MET A 378 -11.89 3.74 -3.84
CA MET A 378 -11.59 2.39 -4.28
C MET A 378 -11.03 2.40 -5.71
N PRO A 379 -9.78 1.96 -5.94
CA PRO A 379 -9.31 1.69 -7.29
C PRO A 379 -10.15 0.60 -7.94
N LEU A 380 -10.43 0.80 -9.22
CA LEU A 380 -11.08 -0.14 -10.11
C LEU A 380 -10.06 -0.69 -11.09
N PHE A 381 -9.87 -2.00 -11.06
CA PHE A 381 -9.04 -2.73 -12.02
C PHE A 381 -9.92 -3.33 -13.11
N VAL A 382 -9.58 -3.11 -14.37
CA VAL A 382 -10.31 -3.68 -15.52
C VAL A 382 -9.36 -4.42 -16.46
N PRO A 383 -9.75 -5.57 -17.01
CA PRO A 383 -8.94 -6.27 -18.01
C PRO A 383 -8.93 -5.45 -19.30
N PHE A 384 -7.78 -4.84 -19.62
CA PHE A 384 -7.68 -3.86 -20.69
C PHE A 384 -7.83 -4.46 -22.09
N THR A 385 -7.67 -5.78 -22.21
CA THR A 385 -7.86 -6.53 -23.46
C THR A 385 -9.33 -6.75 -23.82
N THR A 386 -10.25 -6.63 -22.86
CA THR A 386 -11.68 -6.91 -23.07
C THR A 386 -12.60 -5.79 -22.65
N THR A 387 -12.13 -4.89 -21.78
CA THR A 387 -12.92 -3.84 -21.14
C THR A 387 -12.14 -2.54 -21.18
N VAL A 388 -12.74 -1.51 -21.79
CA VAL A 388 -12.19 -0.15 -21.81
C VAL A 388 -13.17 0.77 -21.08
N VAL A 389 -12.74 1.31 -19.93
CA VAL A 389 -13.44 2.44 -19.32
C VAL A 389 -13.18 3.64 -20.21
N SER A 390 -14.24 4.30 -20.67
CA SER A 390 -14.13 5.45 -21.59
C SER A 390 -14.55 6.77 -20.95
N ASN A 391 -15.46 6.73 -19.97
CA ASN A 391 -15.94 7.93 -19.28
C ASN A 391 -16.08 7.66 -17.78
N ILE A 392 -15.81 8.68 -17.00
CA ILE A 392 -15.90 8.67 -15.55
C ILE A 392 -16.64 9.95 -15.16
N GLN A 393 -17.82 9.79 -14.58
CA GLN A 393 -18.50 10.89 -13.92
C GLN A 393 -17.99 10.96 -12.48
N VAL A 394 -17.50 12.12 -12.09
CA VAL A 394 -16.97 12.41 -10.75
C VAL A 394 -18.00 13.24 -9.99
N ASN A 395 -18.64 12.62 -9.01
CA ASN A 395 -19.66 13.23 -8.15
C ASN A 395 -18.96 13.87 -6.95
N THR A 396 -18.77 15.17 -7.00
CA THR A 396 -18.02 15.94 -6.00
C THR A 396 -18.82 16.13 -4.70
N LYS A 397 -18.15 16.00 -3.56
CA LYS A 397 -18.71 16.22 -2.22
C LYS A 397 -18.28 17.56 -1.60
N GLY A 398 -17.50 18.36 -2.33
CA GLY A 398 -16.87 19.57 -1.84
C GLY A 398 -15.43 19.34 -1.41
N GLY A 399 -14.49 20.13 -1.96
CA GLY A 399 -13.07 20.05 -1.66
C GLY A 399 -12.27 19.28 -2.71
N ASP A 400 -11.11 18.77 -2.32
CA ASP A 400 -10.13 18.25 -3.27
C ASP A 400 -10.41 16.81 -3.68
N TYR A 401 -10.16 16.50 -4.95
CA TYR A 401 -10.16 15.12 -5.43
C TYR A 401 -9.03 14.86 -6.43
N LEU A 402 -8.69 13.59 -6.58
CA LEU A 402 -7.67 13.11 -7.48
C LEU A 402 -8.23 12.00 -8.35
N TYR A 403 -8.08 12.15 -9.67
CA TYR A 403 -8.24 11.07 -10.63
C TYR A 403 -6.88 10.54 -11.05
N TYR A 404 -6.74 9.23 -11.15
CA TYR A 404 -5.58 8.57 -11.75
C TYR A 404 -6.01 7.40 -12.64
N THR A 405 -5.28 7.21 -13.73
CA THR A 405 -5.30 5.99 -14.52
C THR A 405 -3.90 5.59 -14.96
N GLY A 406 -3.65 4.29 -15.09
CA GLY A 406 -2.34 3.78 -15.51
C GLY A 406 -2.43 2.41 -16.16
N ALA A 407 -1.70 2.24 -17.26
CA ALA A 407 -1.45 0.96 -17.94
C ALA A 407 -0.35 1.10 -18.99
N GLY A 408 0.45 0.05 -19.20
CA GLY A 408 1.38 -0.05 -20.32
C GLY A 408 2.56 0.93 -20.28
N GLY A 409 2.99 1.32 -19.07
CA GLY A 409 4.10 2.26 -18.88
C GLY A 409 3.71 3.74 -18.93
N ASN A 410 2.41 4.05 -19.02
CA ASN A 410 1.90 5.41 -18.99
C ASN A 410 0.97 5.60 -17.78
N ALA A 411 1.07 6.78 -17.17
CA ALA A 411 0.16 7.23 -16.12
C ALA A 411 -0.45 8.57 -16.53
N ALA A 412 -1.71 8.76 -16.21
CA ALA A 412 -2.38 10.04 -16.31
C ALA A 412 -3.04 10.37 -14.97
N GLN A 413 -2.92 11.63 -14.55
CA GLN A 413 -3.49 12.10 -13.30
C GLN A 413 -4.09 13.48 -13.48
N LEU A 414 -5.21 13.71 -12.80
CA LEU A 414 -5.83 15.00 -12.62
C LEU A 414 -5.98 15.23 -11.12
N GLN A 415 -5.43 16.34 -10.62
CA GLN A 415 -5.73 16.84 -9.29
C GLN A 415 -6.65 18.04 -9.43
N VAL A 416 -7.79 18.04 -8.74
CA VAL A 416 -8.73 19.15 -8.71
C VAL A 416 -8.85 19.63 -7.27
N PHE A 417 -8.76 20.93 -7.09
CA PHE A 417 -8.78 21.57 -5.78
C PHE A 417 -10.07 22.36 -5.60
N ASP A 418 -10.57 22.40 -4.37
CA ASP A 418 -11.75 23.19 -4.00
C ASP A 418 -12.98 22.95 -4.90
N ALA A 419 -13.17 21.70 -5.37
CA ALA A 419 -14.29 21.37 -6.25
C ALA A 419 -15.63 21.66 -5.54
N PRO A 420 -16.59 22.37 -6.18
CA PRO A 420 -17.87 22.70 -5.55
C PRO A 420 -18.65 21.44 -5.20
N ALA A 421 -19.32 21.41 -4.04
CA ALA A 421 -20.13 20.25 -3.67
C ALA A 421 -21.38 20.10 -4.55
N GLY A 422 -21.59 18.91 -5.10
CA GLY A 422 -22.76 18.58 -5.92
C GLY A 422 -22.49 18.58 -7.44
N ASP A 423 -21.33 19.08 -7.86
CA ASP A 423 -20.90 19.08 -9.27
C ASP A 423 -20.62 17.66 -9.77
N GLN A 424 -20.92 17.42 -11.04
CA GLN A 424 -20.75 16.17 -11.78
C GLN A 424 -19.74 16.35 -12.92
N ASP A 425 -18.48 16.49 -12.53
CA ASP A 425 -17.36 16.60 -13.46
C ASP A 425 -17.25 15.34 -14.33
N GLN A 426 -16.78 15.51 -15.57
CA GLN A 426 -16.57 14.41 -16.51
C GLN A 426 -15.09 14.23 -16.83
N VAL A 427 -14.62 13.00 -16.71
CA VAL A 427 -13.28 12.58 -17.11
C VAL A 427 -13.37 11.49 -18.17
N GLY A 428 -12.88 11.78 -19.37
CA GLY A 428 -12.80 10.80 -20.46
C GLY A 428 -11.44 10.12 -20.47
N VAL A 429 -11.38 8.79 -20.52
CA VAL A 429 -10.10 8.06 -20.56
C VAL A 429 -9.67 7.90 -22.01
N LYS A 430 -8.46 8.35 -22.35
CA LYS A 430 -7.87 8.13 -23.68
C LYS A 430 -6.95 6.92 -23.65
N THR A 431 -7.13 6.05 -24.65
CA THR A 431 -6.36 4.81 -24.77
C THR A 431 -5.90 4.64 -26.22
N ALA A 432 -4.70 4.11 -26.40
CA ALA A 432 -4.14 3.78 -27.71
C ALA A 432 -3.30 2.51 -27.61
N GLN A 433 -3.47 1.57 -28.56
CA GLN A 433 -2.67 0.34 -28.64
C GLN A 433 -2.60 -0.48 -27.32
N ASN A 434 -3.71 -0.59 -26.59
CA ASN A 434 -3.74 -1.23 -25.27
C ASN A 434 -2.83 -0.57 -24.22
N GLN A 435 -2.61 0.74 -24.34
CA GLN A 435 -2.02 1.58 -23.30
C GLN A 435 -2.97 2.74 -22.95
N VAL A 436 -2.93 3.18 -21.70
CA VAL A 436 -3.45 4.50 -21.34
C VAL A 436 -2.55 5.52 -22.04
N ASN A 437 -3.12 6.50 -22.72
CA ASN A 437 -2.32 7.57 -23.31
C ASN A 437 -2.80 8.96 -22.91
N GLY A 438 -3.84 9.10 -22.09
CA GLY A 438 -4.23 10.39 -21.54
C GLY A 438 -5.67 10.44 -21.06
N PHE A 439 -6.24 11.64 -21.00
CA PHE A 439 -7.61 11.86 -20.57
C PHE A 439 -8.17 13.19 -21.06
N SER A 440 -9.49 13.37 -20.97
CA SER A 440 -10.15 14.67 -21.06
C SER A 440 -10.78 15.03 -19.73
N TYR A 441 -10.90 16.33 -19.45
CA TYR A 441 -11.57 16.87 -18.27
C TYR A 441 -12.59 17.93 -18.71
N GLN A 442 -13.80 17.83 -18.16
CA GLN A 442 -14.89 18.78 -18.37
C GLN A 442 -15.58 18.99 -17.02
N PRO A 443 -15.27 20.08 -16.30
CA PRO A 443 -15.93 20.38 -15.05
C PRO A 443 -17.37 20.83 -15.28
N GLU A 444 -18.27 20.58 -14.32
CA GLU A 444 -19.64 21.10 -14.40
C GLU A 444 -19.65 22.62 -14.19
N SER A 445 -19.02 23.09 -13.10
CA SER A 445 -18.79 24.51 -12.85
C SER A 445 -17.44 24.98 -13.39
N ALA A 446 -17.20 26.29 -13.39
CA ALA A 446 -15.87 26.81 -13.73
C ALA A 446 -14.83 26.32 -12.72
N SER A 447 -13.67 25.89 -13.21
CA SER A 447 -12.54 25.41 -12.43
C SER A 447 -11.26 26.07 -12.92
N ASP A 448 -10.59 26.80 -12.04
CA ASP A 448 -9.27 27.43 -12.25
C ASP A 448 -8.17 26.80 -11.37
N SER A 449 -8.52 25.73 -10.67
CA SER A 449 -7.65 25.06 -9.70
C SER A 449 -7.63 23.57 -9.99
N PHE A 450 -6.96 23.20 -11.09
CA PHE A 450 -6.69 21.81 -11.43
C PHE A 450 -5.32 21.64 -12.10
N VAL A 451 -4.69 20.48 -11.87
CA VAL A 451 -3.33 20.16 -12.34
C VAL A 451 -3.35 18.82 -13.09
N PRO A 452 -3.42 18.86 -14.43
CA PRO A 452 -3.23 17.71 -15.29
C PRO A 452 -1.77 17.26 -15.31
N LYS A 453 -1.54 15.94 -15.28
CA LYS A 453 -0.23 15.31 -15.39
C LYS A 453 -0.29 14.11 -16.33
N LEU A 454 0.70 13.98 -17.21
CA LEU A 454 0.94 12.79 -18.03
C LEU A 454 2.37 12.30 -17.77
N GLY A 455 2.50 11.06 -17.33
CA GLY A 455 3.77 10.41 -17.02
C GLY A 455 4.02 9.22 -17.95
N MET A 456 5.28 9.07 -18.36
CA MET A 456 5.72 8.00 -19.25
C MET A 456 7.01 7.38 -18.73
N GLU A 457 7.01 6.06 -18.63
CA GLU A 457 8.21 5.25 -18.55
C GLU A 457 8.72 5.01 -19.97
N LEU A 458 9.86 5.60 -20.34
CA LEU A 458 10.41 5.44 -21.70
C LEU A 458 11.31 4.20 -21.81
N GLY A 459 11.89 3.77 -20.69
CA GLY A 459 12.78 2.63 -20.57
C GLY A 459 13.31 2.52 -19.14
N VAL A 460 14.29 1.65 -18.92
CA VAL A 460 14.95 1.50 -17.62
C VAL A 460 15.53 2.85 -17.21
N GLN A 461 15.08 3.38 -16.06
CA GLN A 461 15.59 4.63 -15.49
C GLN A 461 15.41 5.86 -16.43
N GLN A 462 14.48 5.77 -17.39
CA GLN A 462 14.11 6.87 -18.28
C GLN A 462 12.67 7.28 -18.02
N ARG A 463 12.48 8.53 -17.62
CA ARG A 463 11.18 9.09 -17.21
C ARG A 463 10.92 10.40 -17.91
N LEU A 464 9.68 10.59 -18.32
CA LEU A 464 9.19 11.84 -18.86
C LEU A 464 7.83 12.13 -18.26
N MET A 465 7.66 13.31 -17.65
CA MET A 465 6.38 13.77 -17.15
C MET A 465 6.10 15.18 -17.65
N PHE A 466 4.88 15.39 -18.14
CA PHE A 466 4.31 16.68 -18.52
C PHE A 466 3.27 17.08 -17.48
N ARG A 467 3.30 18.35 -17.07
CA ARG A 467 2.36 18.90 -16.10
C ARG A 467 1.94 20.30 -16.51
N TRP A 468 0.64 20.52 -16.57
CA TRP A 468 0.08 21.82 -16.91
C TRP A 468 -0.24 22.60 -15.64
N ALA A 469 0.13 23.87 -15.63
CA ALA A 469 -0.08 24.79 -14.53
C ALA A 469 -0.79 26.06 -15.03
N ASP A 470 -1.51 26.74 -14.14
CA ASP A 470 -2.35 27.91 -14.44
C ASP A 470 -3.46 27.66 -15.48
N LEU A 471 -3.91 26.41 -15.63
CA LEU A 471 -5.05 26.12 -16.49
C LEU A 471 -6.35 26.51 -15.79
N ALA A 472 -7.24 27.14 -16.56
CA ALA A 472 -8.60 27.40 -16.15
C ALA A 472 -9.57 26.98 -17.26
N THR A 473 -10.70 26.43 -16.84
CA THR A 473 -11.75 25.89 -17.71
C THR A 473 -13.09 26.43 -17.23
N PRO A 474 -13.88 27.13 -18.08
CA PRO A 474 -15.25 27.49 -17.74
C PRO A 474 -16.11 26.23 -17.56
N GLY A 475 -17.21 26.35 -16.80
CA GLY A 475 -18.15 25.23 -16.61
C GLY A 475 -18.68 24.71 -17.95
N GLY A 476 -18.66 23.38 -18.11
CA GLY A 476 -18.99 22.68 -19.34
C GLY A 476 -17.94 22.77 -20.45
N GLY A 477 -16.89 23.59 -20.30
CA GLY A 477 -15.75 23.61 -21.21
C GLY A 477 -14.92 22.33 -21.09
N LYS A 478 -14.35 21.86 -22.20
CA LYS A 478 -13.59 20.61 -22.22
C LYS A 478 -12.14 20.87 -22.59
N VAL A 479 -11.25 20.21 -21.85
CA VAL A 479 -9.83 20.11 -22.20
C VAL A 479 -9.44 18.65 -22.32
N ALA A 480 -8.43 18.36 -23.14
CA ALA A 480 -7.90 17.00 -23.21
C ALA A 480 -6.39 16.96 -23.35
N PHE A 481 -5.81 15.87 -22.86
CA PHE A 481 -4.38 15.65 -22.77
C PHE A 481 -4.07 14.27 -23.33
N SER A 482 -3.09 14.16 -24.22
CA SER A 482 -2.60 12.87 -24.73
C SER A 482 -1.07 12.83 -24.72
N ALA A 483 -0.50 11.66 -24.49
CA ALA A 483 0.92 11.39 -24.54
C ALA A 483 1.23 10.50 -25.74
N ASP A 484 2.35 10.77 -26.39
CA ASP A 484 2.97 9.89 -27.37
C ASP A 484 4.38 9.56 -26.86
N ARG A 485 4.51 8.33 -26.37
CA ARG A 485 5.72 7.79 -25.76
C ARG A 485 6.88 7.73 -26.76
N ASP A 486 6.59 7.33 -28.00
CA ASP A 486 7.61 7.14 -29.03
C ASP A 486 8.14 8.48 -29.51
N ALA A 487 7.25 9.46 -29.66
CA ALA A 487 7.62 10.83 -30.00
C ALA A 487 8.17 11.63 -28.81
N ARG A 488 7.98 11.17 -27.57
CA ARG A 488 8.31 11.91 -26.33
C ARG A 488 7.58 13.26 -26.31
N SER A 489 6.30 13.22 -26.65
CA SER A 489 5.46 14.40 -26.76
C SER A 489 4.18 14.28 -25.97
N ALA A 490 3.57 15.44 -25.69
CA ALA A 490 2.23 15.53 -25.17
C ALA A 490 1.41 16.54 -25.97
N GLU A 491 0.13 16.24 -26.14
CA GLU A 491 -0.87 17.07 -26.79
C GLU A 491 -1.84 17.64 -25.76
N TYR A 492 -2.27 18.86 -26.01
CA TYR A 492 -3.30 19.57 -25.27
C TYR A 492 -4.36 20.09 -26.25
N ASP A 493 -5.58 19.59 -26.11
CA ASP A 493 -6.74 19.97 -26.91
C ASP A 493 -7.57 20.96 -26.09
N ASN A 494 -7.88 22.13 -26.65
CA ASN A 494 -8.71 23.14 -26.01
C ASN A 494 -10.09 23.24 -26.68
N ASP A 495 -11.14 22.85 -25.97
CA ASP A 495 -12.54 23.00 -26.39
C ASP A 495 -13.36 23.66 -25.27
N THR A 496 -12.86 24.80 -24.77
CA THR A 496 -13.44 25.53 -23.64
C THR A 496 -14.38 26.67 -24.04
N GLY A 497 -14.59 26.91 -25.34
CA GLY A 497 -15.28 28.08 -25.88
C GLY A 497 -14.44 29.36 -25.90
N GLY A 498 -13.22 29.34 -25.39
CA GLY A 498 -12.29 30.47 -25.37
C GLY A 498 -10.83 30.03 -25.48
N ALA A 499 -9.90 30.99 -25.59
CA ALA A 499 -8.48 30.67 -25.53
C ALA A 499 -8.07 30.39 -24.09
N THR A 500 -7.28 29.34 -23.87
CA THR A 500 -6.65 29.07 -22.57
C THR A 500 -5.22 29.56 -22.53
N ASN A 501 -4.74 29.86 -21.33
CA ASN A 501 -3.34 30.17 -21.08
C ASN A 501 -2.81 29.17 -20.05
N HIS A 502 -1.56 28.74 -20.21
CA HIS A 502 -0.94 27.84 -19.24
C HIS A 502 0.59 27.90 -19.30
N TYR A 503 1.22 27.35 -18.27
CA TYR A 503 2.61 26.93 -18.30
C TYR A 503 2.68 25.41 -18.39
N LEU A 504 3.75 24.92 -19.00
CA LEU A 504 4.07 23.50 -19.05
C LEU A 504 5.34 23.25 -18.25
N ILE A 505 5.27 22.34 -17.30
CA ILE A 505 6.42 21.84 -16.56
C ILE A 505 6.75 20.46 -17.11
N VAL A 506 8.01 20.27 -17.51
CA VAL A 506 8.50 18.99 -18.03
C VAL A 506 9.63 18.49 -17.15
N ASP A 507 9.40 17.31 -16.58
CA ASP A 507 10.39 16.52 -15.84
C ASP A 507 10.93 15.44 -16.77
N SER A 508 12.21 15.52 -17.14
CA SER A 508 12.86 14.53 -18.01
C SER A 508 14.10 13.98 -17.35
N TYR A 509 14.21 12.66 -17.26
CA TYR A 509 15.35 11.99 -16.64
C TYR A 509 15.79 10.78 -17.46
N ASP A 510 17.10 10.60 -17.55
CA ASP A 510 17.76 9.43 -18.12
C ASP A 510 18.98 9.09 -17.25
N GLY A 511 18.84 8.05 -16.44
CA GLY A 511 19.88 7.60 -15.53
C GLY A 511 21.16 7.17 -16.25
N ALA A 512 21.04 6.51 -17.41
CA ALA A 512 22.19 6.05 -18.20
C ALA A 512 22.97 7.23 -18.81
N ALA A 513 22.27 8.27 -19.25
CA ALA A 513 22.88 9.49 -19.75
C ALA A 513 23.37 10.44 -18.65
N GLN A 514 23.05 10.14 -17.37
CA GLN A 514 23.29 11.02 -16.22
C GLN A 514 22.74 12.44 -16.42
N GLN A 515 21.58 12.53 -17.06
CA GLN A 515 20.96 13.79 -17.44
C GLN A 515 19.53 13.82 -16.91
N GLY A 516 19.14 14.99 -16.41
CA GLY A 516 17.75 15.26 -16.14
C GLY A 516 17.51 16.57 -15.43
N GLY A 517 16.23 16.87 -15.27
CA GLY A 517 15.77 18.03 -14.54
C GLY A 517 14.33 18.40 -14.88
N ALA A 518 13.84 19.37 -14.11
CA ALA A 518 12.54 19.99 -14.29
C ALA A 518 12.70 21.35 -14.99
N TRP A 519 11.88 21.60 -16.01
CA TRP A 519 11.91 22.82 -16.80
C TRP A 519 10.51 23.38 -17.00
N ARG A 520 10.35 24.68 -16.79
CA ARG A 520 9.10 25.42 -17.05
C ARG A 520 9.16 26.09 -18.41
N PHE A 521 8.09 25.94 -19.18
CA PHE A 521 7.90 26.50 -20.51
C PHE A 521 6.63 27.35 -20.57
N GLY A 522 6.61 28.33 -21.47
CA GLY A 522 5.48 29.22 -21.69
C GLY A 522 5.72 30.65 -21.17
N PRO A 523 4.64 31.44 -20.99
CA PRO A 523 3.24 31.01 -21.12
C PRO A 523 2.89 30.60 -22.55
N PHE A 524 1.99 29.64 -22.68
CA PHE A 524 1.36 29.25 -23.94
C PHE A 524 -0.06 29.79 -23.99
N THR A 525 -0.52 30.16 -25.18
CA THR A 525 -1.92 30.51 -25.45
C THR A 525 -2.43 29.57 -26.53
N VAL A 526 -3.52 28.85 -26.25
CA VAL A 526 -4.11 27.88 -27.17
C VAL A 526 -5.54 28.32 -27.47
N PRO A 527 -5.88 28.69 -28.72
CA PRO A 527 -7.24 29.09 -29.09
C PRO A 527 -8.27 27.99 -28.84
N ASN A 528 -9.55 28.36 -28.80
CA ASN A 528 -10.62 27.36 -28.79
C ASN A 528 -10.64 26.56 -30.10
N GLY A 529 -10.83 25.25 -30.00
CA GLY A 529 -10.79 24.30 -31.10
C GLY A 529 -9.37 23.90 -31.54
N ALA A 530 -8.33 24.50 -30.94
CA ALA A 530 -6.94 24.25 -31.31
C ALA A 530 -6.33 23.09 -30.50
N THR A 531 -5.33 22.45 -31.10
CA THR A 531 -4.49 21.41 -30.48
C THR A 531 -3.05 21.88 -30.43
N GLN A 532 -2.43 21.85 -29.25
CA GLN A 532 -1.01 22.09 -29.08
C GLN A 532 -0.28 20.79 -28.85
N ARG A 533 0.68 20.45 -29.71
CA ARG A 533 1.64 19.36 -29.47
C ARG A 533 2.95 19.93 -28.95
N THR A 534 3.46 19.36 -27.86
CA THR A 534 4.78 19.70 -27.31
C THR A 534 5.68 18.47 -27.31
N THR A 535 6.83 18.56 -27.97
CA THR A 535 7.79 17.47 -28.12
C THR A 535 9.12 17.84 -27.48
N VAL A 536 9.71 16.94 -26.68
CA VAL A 536 11.04 17.16 -26.11
C VAL A 536 12.11 17.17 -27.22
N ALA A 537 12.63 18.36 -27.55
CA ALA A 537 13.49 18.56 -28.72
C ALA A 537 14.96 18.16 -28.47
N ASN A 538 15.40 18.15 -27.20
CA ASN A 538 16.78 17.84 -26.81
C ASN A 538 16.86 16.78 -25.70
N TRP A 539 16.13 15.68 -25.88
CA TRP A 539 16.17 14.54 -24.96
C TRP A 539 17.61 14.05 -24.74
N PRO A 540 18.01 13.69 -23.50
CA PRO A 540 17.22 13.67 -22.25
C PRO A 540 17.30 14.94 -21.39
N ILE A 541 17.97 16.00 -21.86
CA ILE A 541 18.11 17.25 -21.08
C ILE A 541 16.74 17.89 -20.81
N GLY A 542 15.85 17.86 -21.81
CA GLY A 542 14.48 18.36 -21.70
C GLY A 542 14.36 19.87 -21.56
N SER A 543 15.42 20.64 -21.81
CA SER A 543 15.42 22.10 -21.68
C SER A 543 14.86 22.84 -22.90
N GLN A 544 14.51 22.13 -23.98
CA GLN A 544 13.92 22.68 -25.19
C GLN A 544 12.71 21.84 -25.60
N LEU A 545 11.60 22.51 -25.87
CA LEU A 545 10.40 21.90 -26.45
C LEU A 545 10.18 22.44 -27.85
N ARG A 546 9.83 21.56 -28.78
CA ARG A 546 9.15 21.97 -30.00
C ARG A 546 7.66 22.06 -29.68
N SER A 547 7.09 23.25 -29.78
CA SER A 547 5.66 23.51 -29.65
C SER A 547 5.07 23.70 -31.03
N GLU A 548 4.11 22.86 -31.38
CA GLU A 548 3.38 22.87 -32.64
C GLU A 548 1.91 23.16 -32.34
N LEU A 549 1.29 24.06 -33.09
CA LEU A 549 -0.10 24.48 -32.89
C LEU A 549 -0.89 24.23 -34.17
N ASP A 550 -1.90 23.37 -34.04
CA ASP A 550 -2.99 23.15 -35.00
C ASP A 550 -4.13 24.07 -34.55
N LYS A 551 -4.29 25.19 -35.26
CA LYS A 551 -5.18 26.28 -34.84
C LYS A 551 -6.64 26.03 -35.14
N ASP A 552 -6.93 25.26 -36.18
CA ASP A 552 -8.30 25.00 -36.63
C ASP A 552 -8.77 23.57 -36.34
N GLY A 553 -7.91 22.73 -35.78
CA GLY A 553 -8.23 21.39 -35.32
C GLY A 553 -8.36 20.39 -36.47
N ASP A 554 -7.75 20.67 -37.62
CA ASP A 554 -7.87 19.82 -38.82
C ASP A 554 -6.83 18.66 -38.86
N GLY A 555 -5.92 18.63 -37.87
CA GLY A 555 -4.84 17.66 -37.74
C GLY A 555 -3.53 18.08 -38.43
N VAL A 556 -3.48 19.28 -39.02
CA VAL A 556 -2.28 19.90 -39.58
C VAL A 556 -1.79 20.98 -38.62
N PHE A 557 -0.46 21.14 -38.48
CA PHE A 557 0.11 22.17 -37.61
C PHE A 557 0.55 23.39 -38.44
N GLU A 558 -0.05 24.55 -38.19
CA GLU A 558 0.25 25.80 -38.91
C GLU A 558 1.46 26.53 -38.30
N GLU A 559 1.69 26.36 -37.01
CA GLU A 559 2.78 27.00 -36.29
C GLU A 559 3.68 25.97 -35.63
N SER A 560 4.99 26.19 -35.72
CA SER A 560 6.01 25.37 -35.05
C SER A 560 7.10 26.29 -34.51
N THR A 561 7.38 26.20 -33.21
CA THR A 561 8.41 27.00 -32.55
C THR A 561 9.20 26.15 -31.57
N VAL A 562 10.49 26.46 -31.41
CA VAL A 562 11.31 25.84 -30.37
C VAL A 562 11.39 26.80 -29.19
N VAL A 563 10.82 26.38 -28.06
CA VAL A 563 10.80 27.14 -26.81
C VAL A 563 11.89 26.63 -25.89
N ARG A 564 12.65 27.54 -25.29
CA ARG A 564 13.64 27.22 -24.26
C ARG A 564 12.99 27.33 -22.89
N GLY A 565 13.18 26.31 -22.08
CA GLY A 565 12.66 26.25 -20.72
C GLY A 565 13.51 27.04 -19.75
N VAL A 566 12.89 27.48 -18.67
CA VAL A 566 13.57 27.99 -17.48
C VAL A 566 13.73 26.83 -16.51
N LYS A 567 14.95 26.57 -16.05
CA LYS A 567 15.22 25.48 -15.12
C LYS A 567 14.49 25.76 -13.80
N CYS A 568 13.70 24.80 -13.34
CA CYS A 568 13.17 24.88 -11.98
C CYS A 568 14.30 24.53 -11.01
N SER A 569 14.42 25.28 -9.91
CA SER A 569 15.36 24.91 -8.87
C SER A 569 14.84 23.64 -8.17
N ALA A 570 15.75 22.77 -7.72
CA ALA A 570 15.39 21.48 -7.10
C ALA A 570 15.14 21.60 -5.59
N VAL A 571 15.04 22.82 -5.06
CA VAL A 571 14.92 23.08 -3.63
C VAL A 571 13.45 22.95 -3.24
N ASP A 572 13.17 21.99 -2.37
CA ASP A 572 12.01 21.90 -1.48
C ASP A 572 12.25 22.91 -0.33
N LEU A 573 11.58 24.05 -0.41
CA LEU A 573 11.67 25.19 0.50
C LEU A 573 10.70 25.08 1.68
N ASP A 574 9.60 24.34 1.56
CA ASP A 574 8.62 24.15 2.64
C ASP A 574 8.77 22.83 3.41
N GLU A 575 9.75 22.00 3.01
CA GLU A 575 10.10 20.72 3.63
C GLU A 575 8.94 19.71 3.62
N ASP A 576 7.96 19.87 2.71
CA ASP A 576 6.87 18.91 2.52
C ASP A 576 7.32 17.65 1.76
N GLY A 577 8.55 17.68 1.25
CA GLY A 577 9.15 16.61 0.48
C GLY A 577 8.87 16.69 -1.02
N LEU A 578 8.53 17.86 -1.58
CA LEU A 578 8.33 18.09 -3.01
C LEU A 578 9.23 19.23 -3.52
N PRO A 579 9.80 19.15 -4.73
CA PRO A 579 10.59 20.26 -5.28
C PRO A 579 9.72 21.51 -5.53
N ASP A 580 9.95 22.59 -4.76
CA ASP A 580 9.15 23.84 -4.82
C ASP A 580 9.49 24.76 -5.99
N ALA A 581 10.67 24.61 -6.56
CA ALA A 581 11.30 25.74 -7.20
C ALA A 581 11.00 25.94 -8.69
N CYS A 582 9.77 25.60 -9.11
CA CYS A 582 9.12 26.36 -10.18
C CYS A 582 8.32 27.58 -9.66
N GLY A 583 8.39 27.93 -8.37
CA GLY A 583 8.01 29.23 -7.77
C GLY A 583 6.53 29.61 -7.89
N ASP A 584 5.82 29.69 -6.75
CA ASP A 584 4.43 30.18 -6.57
C ASP A 584 3.31 29.45 -7.35
N LEU A 585 3.65 28.52 -8.23
CA LEU A 585 2.73 27.70 -9.03
C LEU A 585 2.26 26.41 -8.35
N TYR A 586 2.77 26.13 -7.15
CA TYR A 586 2.75 24.80 -6.56
C TYR A 586 1.66 24.57 -5.50
N LEU A 587 0.93 25.60 -5.04
CA LEU A 587 0.04 25.42 -3.89
C LEU A 587 -1.25 26.27 -3.94
N PRO A 588 -2.38 25.71 -4.43
CA PRO A 588 -3.64 25.86 -3.71
C PRO A 588 -3.60 24.88 -2.53
N THR A 589 -3.16 25.38 -1.38
CA THR A 589 -3.58 25.04 0.00
C THR A 589 -3.70 23.58 0.50
N LEU A 590 -3.46 22.53 -0.30
CA LEU A 590 -3.67 21.11 0.06
C LEU A 590 -2.74 20.60 1.18
N LEU A 591 -1.72 21.39 1.54
CA LEU A 591 -0.74 21.07 2.58
C LEU A 591 -0.89 21.88 3.87
N LYS A 592 -1.87 22.80 3.94
CA LYS A 592 -2.31 23.36 5.23
C LYS A 592 -3.36 22.44 5.86
N ALA A 593 -2.95 21.24 6.24
CA ALA A 593 -3.72 20.48 7.22
C ALA A 593 -3.64 21.21 8.57
N LYS A 594 -4.81 21.49 9.15
CA LYS A 594 -4.97 21.80 10.58
C LYS A 594 -4.66 20.57 11.43
#